data_AF-A0A7C5JM99-F1
#
_entry.id   AF-A0A7C5JM99-F1
#
_cell.length_a   1.000
_cell.length_b   1.000
_cell.length_c   1.000
_cell.angle_alpha   90.00
_cell.angle_beta   90.00
_cell.angle_gamma   90.00
#
_symmetry.space_group_name_H-M   'P 1'
#
loop_
_entity.id
_entity.type
_entity.pdbx_description
1 polymer ?
#
loop_
_entity_poly.entity_id
_entity_poly.type
_entity_poly.pdbx_seq_one_letter_code
_entity_poly.pdbx_strand_id
1 'polypeptide(L)'
;MDALNTYVDFTNETVHGLLIIHRLLENYNQEINKYVDLPNYKINNISNKDLPANIFKDEDHWFYEKTPFELFDQIKKEKLITGKEEFANLFPIAKNIYHTANKINNIRFQIADLISKSDLNKKNEQQKIYNLLEKAVDYYDLIYAYEINLKSNLNKILPDKDNQPILETYSKAIDILISVRIKDYNNFESKVKDLDNSINNNRNLFPNKYKTKIFPLLEEIVNISNQLQNNPSLPKEYFLYGKDYYYYNIALIDKYNRYGNGFIYFLNNYLVSENINVLKRFEYPHYYKVIYPRKLEKEVKIIESNLKNISSLPKELKNRKVEYDSKKIISVDSNVVSLLLYDNKIQDGDIVSINFNGKWIYQNISLETKPKEFRLKLNKTGKNYIVVHAENVGWMPPNTIGIKYKYHGKDKTVVLQSDLNTSELLELKIDNFKP
;
A
#
# COMPACT_ATOMS: atom_id res chain seq x y z
N MET A 1 -20.26 -5.26 -18.57
CA MET A 1 -20.14 -5.64 -17.16
C MET A 1 -19.00 -6.64 -16.98
N ASP A 2 -19.05 -7.79 -17.63
CA ASP A 2 -18.08 -8.90 -17.45
C ASP A 2 -16.61 -8.49 -17.63
N ALA A 3 -16.31 -7.71 -18.67
CA ALA A 3 -14.95 -7.20 -18.87
C ALA A 3 -14.47 -6.31 -17.70
N LEU A 4 -15.35 -5.52 -17.09
CA LEU A 4 -15.01 -4.70 -15.91
C LEU A 4 -14.86 -5.57 -14.66
N ASN A 5 -15.74 -6.56 -14.47
CA ASN A 5 -15.64 -7.52 -13.38
C ASN A 5 -14.37 -8.38 -13.46
N THR A 6 -13.84 -8.63 -14.66
CA THR A 6 -12.55 -9.33 -14.83
C THR A 6 -11.39 -8.57 -14.18
N TYR A 7 -11.41 -7.22 -14.16
CA TYR A 7 -10.43 -6.41 -13.41
C TYR A 7 -10.58 -6.58 -11.90
N VAL A 8 -11.81 -6.68 -11.40
CA VAL A 8 -12.08 -6.92 -9.98
C VAL A 8 -11.61 -8.33 -9.59
N ASP A 9 -11.99 -9.34 -10.36
CA ASP A 9 -11.60 -10.74 -10.12
C ASP A 9 -10.08 -10.89 -10.16
N PHE A 10 -9.41 -10.30 -11.15
CA PHE A 10 -7.95 -10.26 -11.23
C PHE A 10 -7.30 -9.70 -9.96
N THR A 11 -7.87 -8.61 -9.44
CA THR A 11 -7.33 -7.93 -8.26
C THR A 11 -7.57 -8.75 -6.99
N ASN A 12 -8.77 -9.30 -6.81
CA ASN A 12 -9.12 -10.15 -5.67
C ASN A 12 -8.26 -11.42 -5.63
N GLU A 13 -8.06 -12.11 -6.76
CA GLU A 13 -7.19 -13.29 -6.79
C GLU A 13 -5.71 -12.92 -6.56
N THR A 14 -5.29 -11.72 -6.97
CA THR A 14 -3.97 -11.19 -6.61
C THR A 14 -3.85 -10.97 -5.09
N VAL A 15 -4.87 -10.41 -4.44
CA VAL A 15 -4.94 -10.23 -2.98
C VAL A 15 -4.81 -11.58 -2.24
N HIS A 16 -5.44 -12.64 -2.75
CA HIS A 16 -5.29 -13.98 -2.20
C HIS A 16 -3.84 -14.49 -2.24
N GLY A 17 -3.15 -14.29 -3.37
CA GLY A 17 -1.76 -14.72 -3.53
C GLY A 17 -0.81 -13.92 -2.62
N LEU A 18 -1.13 -12.64 -2.41
CA LEU A 18 -0.39 -11.78 -1.49
C LEU A 18 -0.48 -12.27 -0.05
N LEU A 19 -1.62 -12.77 0.44
CA LEU A 19 -1.68 -13.36 1.78
C LEU A 19 -0.63 -14.47 1.97
N ILE A 20 -0.51 -15.38 1.01
CA ILE A 20 0.42 -16.52 1.11
C ILE A 20 1.87 -16.01 1.24
N ILE A 21 2.24 -15.04 0.40
CA ILE A 21 3.58 -14.45 0.46
C ILE A 21 3.77 -13.63 1.73
N HIS A 22 2.73 -12.94 2.22
CA HIS A 22 2.77 -12.15 3.45
C HIS A 22 3.16 -13.04 4.64
N ARG A 23 2.55 -14.22 4.75
CA ARG A 23 2.88 -15.22 5.78
C ARG A 23 4.32 -15.71 5.72
N LEU A 24 4.88 -15.88 4.51
CA LEU A 24 6.30 -16.20 4.34
C LEU A 24 7.22 -15.05 4.78
N LEU A 25 6.88 -13.82 4.41
CA LEU A 25 7.66 -12.64 4.76
C LEU A 25 7.66 -12.37 6.28
N GLU A 26 6.54 -12.66 6.96
CA GLU A 26 6.48 -12.67 8.42
C GLU A 26 7.45 -13.70 9.02
N ASN A 27 7.49 -14.93 8.46
CA ASN A 27 8.44 -15.96 8.91
C ASN A 27 9.89 -15.52 8.72
N TYR A 28 10.25 -14.96 7.56
CA TYR A 28 11.62 -14.47 7.34
C TYR A 28 12.02 -13.37 8.31
N ASN A 29 11.11 -12.44 8.64
CA ASN A 29 11.40 -11.45 9.67
C ASN A 29 11.62 -12.10 11.04
N GLN A 30 10.80 -13.11 11.41
CA GLN A 30 10.97 -13.85 12.66
C GLN A 30 12.27 -14.66 12.68
N GLU A 31 12.69 -15.26 11.57
CA GLU A 31 13.94 -16.00 11.48
C GLU A 31 15.15 -15.13 11.82
N ILE A 32 15.19 -13.89 11.31
CA ILE A 32 16.25 -12.94 11.63
C ILE A 32 16.18 -12.53 13.10
N ASN A 33 14.98 -12.44 13.70
CA ASN A 33 14.81 -12.10 15.11
C ASN A 33 15.60 -13.03 16.06
N LYS A 34 15.89 -14.27 15.65
CA LYS A 34 16.70 -15.22 16.43
C LYS A 34 18.15 -14.75 16.64
N TYR A 35 18.63 -13.83 15.82
CA TYR A 35 20.03 -13.37 15.79
C TYR A 35 20.19 -11.93 16.28
N VAL A 36 19.11 -11.32 16.79
CA VAL A 36 19.08 -9.92 17.24
C VAL A 36 18.32 -9.82 18.57
N ASP A 37 18.24 -8.63 19.16
CA ASP A 37 17.59 -8.40 20.46
C ASP A 37 16.06 -8.32 20.37
N LEU A 38 15.43 -9.31 19.73
CA LEU A 38 13.98 -9.43 19.59
C LEU A 38 13.47 -10.83 19.97
N PRO A 39 12.25 -10.92 20.52
CA PRO A 39 11.59 -12.21 20.65
C PRO A 39 11.31 -12.82 19.26
N ASN A 40 11.45 -14.13 19.17
CA ASN A 40 11.02 -14.92 18.02
C ASN A 40 9.71 -15.63 18.37
N TYR A 41 8.76 -15.59 17.44
CA TYR A 41 7.55 -16.39 17.49
C TYR A 41 7.36 -17.15 16.19
N LYS A 42 6.85 -18.38 16.28
CA LYS A 42 6.39 -19.13 15.11
C LYS A 42 5.00 -18.64 14.74
N ILE A 43 4.91 -17.83 13.68
CA ILE A 43 3.63 -17.24 13.24
C ILE A 43 2.84 -18.22 12.37
N ASN A 44 3.53 -18.99 11.50
CA ASN A 44 2.93 -20.03 10.69
C ASN A 44 3.96 -21.11 10.30
N ASN A 45 3.54 -22.14 9.56
CA ASN A 45 4.35 -23.31 9.20
C ASN A 45 4.74 -23.38 7.71
N ILE A 46 4.50 -22.33 6.93
CA ILE A 46 4.64 -22.37 5.47
C ILE A 46 6.07 -21.94 5.06
N SER A 47 6.63 -22.62 4.06
CA SER A 47 7.91 -22.29 3.43
C SER A 47 7.80 -22.26 1.90
N ASN A 48 8.86 -21.79 1.22
CA ASN A 48 8.91 -21.84 -0.25
C ASN A 48 8.86 -23.28 -0.82
N LYS A 49 9.15 -24.31 -0.02
CA LYS A 49 9.09 -25.72 -0.47
C LYS A 49 7.65 -26.23 -0.56
N ASP A 50 6.74 -25.60 0.17
CA ASP A 50 5.33 -25.98 0.28
C ASP A 50 4.46 -25.21 -0.73
N LEU A 51 5.08 -24.47 -1.65
CA LEU A 51 4.42 -23.50 -2.52
C LEU A 51 4.95 -23.61 -3.96
N PRO A 52 4.12 -23.31 -4.98
CA PRO A 52 4.56 -23.31 -6.37
C PRO A 52 5.61 -22.23 -6.60
N ALA A 53 6.41 -22.40 -7.66
CA ALA A 53 7.47 -21.45 -8.04
C ALA A 53 6.91 -20.02 -8.27
N ASN A 54 5.69 -19.93 -8.81
CA ASN A 54 4.96 -18.67 -8.91
C ASN A 54 3.53 -18.84 -8.43
N ILE A 55 3.22 -18.29 -7.26
CA ILE A 55 1.88 -18.37 -6.65
C ILE A 55 0.81 -17.76 -7.56
N PHE A 56 1.13 -16.69 -8.30
CA PHE A 56 0.14 -16.02 -9.13
C PHE A 56 -0.11 -16.73 -10.48
N LYS A 57 0.75 -17.68 -10.84
CA LYS A 57 0.59 -18.55 -12.02
C LYS A 57 0.00 -19.91 -11.65
N ASP A 58 0.35 -20.43 -10.47
CA ASP A 58 -0.19 -21.65 -9.89
C ASP A 58 -0.35 -22.80 -10.90
N GLU A 59 0.76 -23.20 -11.54
CA GLU A 59 0.74 -24.17 -12.66
C GLU A 59 0.10 -25.51 -12.32
N ASP A 60 0.18 -25.90 -11.04
CA ASP A 60 -0.39 -27.14 -10.52
C ASP A 60 -1.81 -26.95 -9.94
N HIS A 61 -2.40 -25.75 -10.07
CA HIS A 61 -3.75 -25.39 -9.62
C HIS A 61 -4.04 -25.71 -8.14
N TRP A 62 -3.14 -25.34 -7.23
CA TRP A 62 -3.29 -25.60 -5.80
C TRP A 62 -4.27 -24.64 -5.11
N PHE A 63 -4.41 -23.42 -5.62
CA PHE A 63 -5.10 -22.33 -4.91
C PHE A 63 -6.23 -21.68 -5.70
N TYR A 64 -6.21 -21.79 -7.03
CA TYR A 64 -7.08 -21.00 -7.90
C TYR A 64 -7.88 -21.87 -8.87
N GLU A 65 -9.18 -21.59 -8.96
CA GLU A 65 -9.98 -22.03 -10.11
C GLU A 65 -9.55 -21.32 -11.40
N LYS A 66 -9.28 -20.01 -11.28
CA LYS A 66 -8.68 -19.20 -12.33
C LYS A 66 -7.63 -18.27 -11.72
N THR A 67 -6.42 -18.35 -12.24
CA THR A 67 -5.28 -17.67 -11.63
C THR A 67 -5.31 -16.17 -11.95
N PRO A 68 -4.68 -15.34 -11.11
CA PRO A 68 -4.49 -13.92 -11.41
C PRO A 68 -3.86 -13.70 -12.80
N PHE A 69 -2.94 -14.56 -13.23
CA PHE A 69 -2.26 -14.38 -14.51
C PHE A 69 -3.15 -14.76 -15.69
N GLU A 70 -4.00 -15.78 -15.56
CA GLU A 70 -5.03 -16.10 -16.55
C GLU A 70 -6.06 -14.98 -16.68
N LEU A 71 -6.48 -14.38 -15.56
CA LEU A 71 -7.37 -13.21 -15.55
C LEU A 71 -6.70 -12.01 -16.21
N PHE A 72 -5.42 -11.76 -15.95
CA PHE A 72 -4.68 -10.69 -16.63
C PHE A 72 -4.55 -10.92 -18.14
N ASP A 73 -4.35 -12.16 -18.57
CA ASP A 73 -4.33 -12.51 -20.00
C ASP A 73 -5.71 -12.36 -20.65
N GLN A 74 -6.79 -12.63 -19.92
CA GLN A 74 -8.15 -12.28 -20.37
C GLN A 74 -8.30 -10.76 -20.54
N ILE A 75 -7.87 -9.96 -19.56
CA ILE A 75 -7.88 -8.49 -19.64
C ILE A 75 -7.13 -7.98 -20.89
N LYS A 76 -5.96 -8.57 -21.20
CA LYS A 76 -5.21 -8.24 -22.44
C LYS A 76 -6.03 -8.51 -23.69
N LYS A 77 -6.69 -9.67 -23.78
CA LYS A 77 -7.52 -10.05 -24.92
C LYS A 77 -8.71 -9.11 -25.06
N GLU A 78 -9.41 -8.82 -23.98
CA GLU A 78 -10.58 -7.93 -23.96
C GLU A 78 -10.22 -6.50 -24.37
N LYS A 79 -9.07 -5.98 -23.94
CA LYS A 79 -8.58 -4.65 -24.37
C LYS A 79 -8.45 -4.56 -25.89
N LEU A 80 -7.94 -5.60 -26.54
CA LEU A 80 -7.77 -5.62 -28.00
C LEU A 80 -9.12 -5.61 -28.73
N ILE A 81 -10.17 -6.09 -28.08
CA ILE A 81 -11.52 -6.22 -28.67
C ILE A 81 -12.35 -4.95 -28.45
N THR A 82 -12.26 -4.30 -27.28
CA THR A 82 -13.19 -3.22 -26.93
C THR A 82 -12.87 -1.88 -27.59
N GLY A 83 -11.60 -1.58 -27.87
CA GLY A 83 -11.17 -0.33 -28.54
C GLY A 83 -11.55 0.98 -27.83
N LYS A 84 -12.19 0.91 -26.67
CA LYS A 84 -12.77 2.04 -25.93
C LYS A 84 -11.73 2.75 -25.08
N GLU A 85 -11.67 4.07 -25.20
CA GLU A 85 -10.75 4.95 -24.47
C GLU A 85 -10.89 4.80 -22.94
N GLU A 86 -12.09 4.52 -22.44
CA GLU A 86 -12.38 4.25 -21.02
C GLU A 86 -11.57 3.07 -20.45
N PHE A 87 -11.31 2.03 -21.26
CA PHE A 87 -10.47 0.88 -20.87
C PHE A 87 -8.96 1.17 -20.99
N ALA A 88 -8.58 2.23 -21.71
CA ALA A 88 -7.19 2.59 -21.92
C ALA A 88 -6.48 2.95 -20.61
N ASN A 89 -7.21 3.51 -19.64
CA ASN A 89 -6.69 3.87 -18.33
C ASN A 89 -6.66 2.71 -17.32
N LEU A 90 -7.53 1.70 -17.47
CA LEU A 90 -7.58 0.54 -16.58
C LEU A 90 -6.42 -0.43 -16.79
N PHE A 91 -6.09 -0.72 -18.05
CA PHE A 91 -5.08 -1.71 -18.40
C PHE A 91 -3.67 -1.41 -17.84
N PRO A 92 -3.14 -0.17 -17.93
CA PRO A 92 -1.86 0.18 -17.31
C PRO A 92 -1.84 -0.11 -15.80
N ILE A 93 -2.95 0.15 -15.10
CA ILE A 93 -3.06 -0.12 -13.66
C ILE A 93 -3.01 -1.62 -13.39
N ALA A 94 -3.80 -2.43 -14.12
CA ALA A 94 -3.75 -3.89 -14.00
C ALA A 94 -2.38 -4.47 -14.34
N LYS A 95 -1.70 -3.91 -15.36
CA LYS A 95 -0.34 -4.28 -15.72
C LYS A 95 0.67 -3.96 -14.60
N ASN A 96 0.49 -2.84 -13.90
CA ASN A 96 1.33 -2.49 -12.75
C ASN A 96 1.09 -3.43 -11.56
N ILE A 97 -0.15 -3.83 -11.29
CA ILE A 97 -0.48 -4.88 -10.30
C ILE A 97 0.22 -6.19 -10.68
N TYR A 98 0.08 -6.65 -11.93
CA TYR A 98 0.72 -7.87 -12.44
C TYR A 98 2.25 -7.85 -12.28
N HIS A 99 2.90 -6.75 -12.65
CA HIS A 99 4.36 -6.63 -12.53
C HIS A 99 4.80 -6.57 -11.07
N THR A 100 4.04 -5.91 -10.20
CA THR A 100 4.38 -5.78 -8.78
C THR A 100 4.16 -7.12 -8.07
N ALA A 101 3.11 -7.87 -8.40
CA ALA A 101 2.90 -9.24 -7.93
C ALA A 101 4.09 -10.15 -8.31
N ASN A 102 4.58 -10.08 -9.54
CA ASN A 102 5.80 -10.82 -9.94
C ASN A 102 7.03 -10.41 -9.12
N LYS A 103 7.23 -9.11 -8.85
CA LYS A 103 8.34 -8.64 -8.00
C LYS A 103 8.22 -9.19 -6.57
N ILE A 104 7.02 -9.25 -6.01
CA ILE A 104 6.74 -9.83 -4.69
C ILE A 104 7.00 -11.36 -4.70
N ASN A 105 6.58 -12.07 -5.75
CA ASN A 105 6.90 -13.49 -5.90
C ASN A 105 8.41 -13.73 -6.00
N ASN A 106 9.17 -12.84 -6.63
CA ASN A 106 10.62 -13.01 -6.74
C ASN A 106 11.35 -12.66 -5.44
N ILE A 107 10.89 -11.64 -4.71
CA ILE A 107 11.60 -11.17 -3.52
C ILE A 107 11.61 -12.21 -2.39
N ARG A 108 10.56 -13.04 -2.26
CA ARG A 108 10.55 -14.13 -1.26
C ARG A 108 11.66 -15.15 -1.50
N PHE A 109 12.06 -15.39 -2.74
CA PHE A 109 13.18 -16.29 -3.07
C PHE A 109 14.52 -15.59 -2.82
N GLN A 110 14.63 -14.31 -3.18
CA GLN A 110 15.84 -13.52 -2.89
C GLN A 110 16.14 -13.46 -1.39
N ILE A 111 15.10 -13.27 -0.57
CA ILE A 111 15.22 -13.25 0.89
C ILE A 111 15.63 -14.64 1.40
N ALA A 112 14.94 -15.69 0.97
CA ALA A 112 15.26 -17.07 1.39
C ALA A 112 16.70 -17.46 1.02
N ASP A 113 17.14 -17.16 -0.20
CA ASP A 113 18.50 -17.43 -0.67
C ASP A 113 19.53 -16.68 0.17
N LEU A 114 19.29 -15.39 0.44
CA LEU A 114 20.17 -14.57 1.25
C LEU A 114 20.26 -15.08 2.69
N ILE A 115 19.13 -15.42 3.32
CA ILE A 115 19.09 -16.03 4.66
C ILE A 115 19.93 -17.31 4.70
N SER A 116 19.82 -18.17 3.68
CA SER A 116 20.53 -19.45 3.65
C SER A 116 22.06 -19.34 3.48
N LYS A 117 22.53 -18.24 2.88
CA LYS A 117 23.95 -18.03 2.52
C LYS A 117 24.69 -17.05 3.43
N SER A 118 23.98 -16.23 4.19
CA SER A 118 24.55 -15.18 5.04
C SER A 118 24.90 -15.70 6.43
N ASP A 119 25.99 -15.17 7.00
CA ASP A 119 26.26 -15.28 8.45
C ASP A 119 25.42 -14.24 9.20
N LEU A 120 24.30 -14.71 9.75
CA LEU A 120 23.30 -13.86 10.41
C LEU A 120 23.76 -13.27 11.74
N ASN A 121 24.95 -13.60 12.24
CA ASN A 121 25.54 -12.90 13.40
C ASN A 121 26.18 -11.56 13.00
N LYS A 122 26.37 -11.31 11.69
CA LYS A 122 27.00 -10.09 11.18
C LYS A 122 25.94 -9.03 10.84
N LYS A 123 26.05 -7.85 11.47
CA LYS A 123 25.13 -6.71 11.28
C LYS A 123 24.95 -6.30 9.82
N ASN A 124 26.03 -6.30 9.03
CA ASN A 124 25.98 -5.92 7.61
C ASN A 124 25.17 -6.91 6.76
N GLU A 125 25.22 -8.21 7.07
CA GLU A 125 24.42 -9.23 6.39
C GLU A 125 22.95 -9.15 6.81
N GLN A 126 22.66 -8.97 8.11
CA GLN A 126 21.31 -8.69 8.62
C GLN A 126 20.68 -7.49 7.89
N GLN A 127 21.43 -6.39 7.72
CA GLN A 127 20.96 -5.18 7.05
C GLN A 127 20.58 -5.43 5.58
N LYS A 128 21.28 -6.32 4.86
CA LYS A 128 20.91 -6.67 3.48
C LYS A 128 19.53 -7.32 3.42
N ILE A 129 19.22 -8.18 4.39
CA ILE A 129 17.92 -8.85 4.46
C ILE A 129 16.83 -7.85 4.83
N TYR A 130 17.04 -7.00 5.84
CA TYR A 130 16.10 -5.92 6.18
C TYR A 130 15.81 -5.01 4.97
N ASN A 131 16.82 -4.68 4.16
CA ASN A 131 16.60 -3.90 2.93
C ASN A 131 15.69 -4.61 1.93
N LEU A 132 15.75 -5.94 1.80
CA LEU A 132 14.85 -6.70 0.95
C LEU A 132 13.44 -6.78 1.56
N LEU A 133 13.32 -6.96 2.87
CA LEU A 133 12.02 -6.94 3.55
C LEU A 133 11.33 -5.57 3.40
N GLU A 134 12.07 -4.46 3.49
CA GLU A 134 11.53 -3.11 3.22
C GLU A 134 11.09 -2.92 1.77
N LYS A 135 11.83 -3.46 0.80
CA LYS A 135 11.35 -3.46 -0.59
C LYS A 135 10.05 -4.23 -0.73
N ALA A 136 9.85 -5.30 0.03
CA ALA A 136 8.58 -6.00 0.07
C ALA A 136 7.47 -5.09 0.64
N VAL A 137 7.73 -4.33 1.72
CA VAL A 137 6.78 -3.31 2.23
C VAL A 137 6.36 -2.36 1.11
N ASP A 138 7.32 -1.79 0.38
CA ASP A 138 7.05 -0.86 -0.71
C ASP A 138 6.18 -1.51 -1.82
N TYR A 139 6.39 -2.79 -2.12
CA TYR A 139 5.57 -3.51 -3.11
C TYR A 139 4.14 -3.76 -2.63
N TYR A 140 3.92 -4.06 -1.34
CA TYR A 140 2.57 -4.19 -0.79
C TYR A 140 1.84 -2.84 -0.79
N ASP A 141 2.53 -1.76 -0.42
CA ASP A 141 1.99 -0.40 -0.48
C ASP A 141 1.60 -0.03 -1.93
N LEU A 142 2.43 -0.39 -2.91
CA LEU A 142 2.15 -0.20 -4.33
C LEU A 142 0.92 -0.95 -4.82
N ILE A 143 0.74 -2.23 -4.46
CA ILE A 143 -0.46 -2.98 -4.87
C ILE A 143 -1.72 -2.29 -4.33
N TYR A 144 -1.72 -1.91 -3.05
CA TYR A 144 -2.84 -1.22 -2.44
C TYR A 144 -3.16 0.11 -3.15
N ALA A 145 -2.14 0.91 -3.46
CA ALA A 145 -2.33 2.14 -4.22
C ALA A 145 -2.91 1.86 -5.62
N TYR A 146 -2.39 0.86 -6.35
CA TYR A 146 -2.92 0.50 -7.67
C TYR A 146 -4.37 0.02 -7.60
N GLU A 147 -4.75 -0.72 -6.55
CA GLU A 147 -6.14 -1.14 -6.33
C GLU A 147 -7.06 0.06 -6.10
N ILE A 148 -6.67 1.03 -5.25
CA ILE A 148 -7.44 2.27 -5.04
C ILE A 148 -7.66 2.99 -6.37
N ASN A 149 -6.59 3.14 -7.15
CA ASN A 149 -6.67 3.76 -8.48
C ASN A 149 -7.59 2.98 -9.41
N LEU A 150 -7.51 1.65 -9.43
CA LEU A 150 -8.32 0.81 -10.28
C LEU A 150 -9.80 0.93 -9.89
N LYS A 151 -10.11 0.82 -8.60
CA LYS A 151 -11.47 0.99 -8.05
C LYS A 151 -12.05 2.35 -8.41
N SER A 152 -11.26 3.42 -8.28
CA SER A 152 -11.67 4.78 -8.63
C SER A 152 -12.00 4.91 -10.13
N ASN A 153 -11.11 4.41 -11.01
CA ASN A 153 -11.34 4.46 -12.46
C ASN A 153 -12.53 3.60 -12.90
N LEU A 154 -12.72 2.43 -12.29
CA LEU A 154 -13.90 1.59 -12.54
C LEU A 154 -15.20 2.26 -12.10
N ASN A 155 -15.22 2.92 -10.94
CA ASN A 155 -16.39 3.66 -10.45
C ASN A 155 -16.72 4.88 -11.33
N LYS A 156 -15.73 5.49 -12.00
CA LYS A 156 -15.99 6.54 -13.01
C LYS A 156 -16.71 5.99 -14.25
N ILE A 157 -16.39 4.76 -14.65
CA ILE A 157 -16.98 4.11 -15.83
C ILE A 157 -18.37 3.56 -15.51
N LEU A 158 -18.50 2.88 -14.37
CA LEU A 158 -19.74 2.31 -13.91
C LEU A 158 -19.98 2.69 -12.45
N PRO A 159 -20.48 3.92 -12.21
CA PRO A 159 -20.80 4.36 -10.85
C PRO A 159 -21.93 3.53 -10.29
N ASP A 160 -21.92 3.32 -8.98
CA ASP A 160 -23.05 2.74 -8.26
C ASP A 160 -24.27 3.68 -8.42
N LYS A 161 -25.26 3.26 -9.22
CA LYS A 161 -26.50 4.02 -9.47
C LYS A 161 -27.65 3.59 -8.57
N ASP A 162 -27.57 2.38 -8.02
CA ASP A 162 -28.64 1.79 -7.21
C ASP A 162 -28.33 1.94 -5.72
N ASN A 163 -29.27 2.52 -4.96
CA ASN A 163 -29.26 2.51 -3.50
C ASN A 163 -29.66 1.11 -2.98
N GLN A 164 -28.91 0.08 -3.36
CA GLN A 164 -29.13 -1.27 -2.84
C GLN A 164 -28.77 -1.27 -1.35
N PRO A 165 -29.67 -1.71 -0.46
CA PRO A 165 -29.41 -1.75 0.97
C PRO A 165 -28.12 -2.50 1.35
N ILE A 166 -27.75 -3.54 0.59
CA ILE A 166 -26.50 -4.27 0.83
C ILE A 166 -25.25 -3.44 0.56
N LEU A 167 -25.31 -2.55 -0.42
CA LEU A 167 -24.17 -1.74 -0.83
C LEU A 167 -23.91 -0.64 0.19
N GLU A 168 -24.97 -0.13 0.82
CA GLU A 168 -24.88 0.75 1.98
C GLU A 168 -24.20 0.02 3.16
N THR A 169 -24.68 -1.19 3.50
CA THR A 169 -24.08 -1.99 4.59
C THR A 169 -22.62 -2.34 4.29
N TYR A 170 -22.31 -2.71 3.04
CA TYR A 170 -20.95 -2.94 2.57
C TYR A 170 -20.07 -1.70 2.74
N SER A 171 -20.52 -0.52 2.29
CA SER A 171 -19.75 0.72 2.40
C SER A 171 -19.38 1.04 3.84
N LYS A 172 -20.35 0.91 4.76
CA LYS A 172 -20.14 1.13 6.20
C LYS A 172 -19.12 0.16 6.80
N ALA A 173 -19.14 -1.11 6.38
CA ALA A 173 -18.13 -2.08 6.79
C ALA A 173 -16.74 -1.70 6.24
N ILE A 174 -16.65 -1.33 4.97
CA ILE A 174 -15.38 -0.90 4.36
C ILE A 174 -14.78 0.32 5.07
N ASP A 175 -15.61 1.29 5.46
CA ASP A 175 -15.15 2.48 6.18
C ASP A 175 -14.44 2.13 7.50
N ILE A 176 -14.93 1.11 8.21
CA ILE A 176 -14.30 0.59 9.43
C ILE A 176 -12.95 -0.04 9.10
N LEU A 177 -12.89 -0.93 8.10
CA LEU A 177 -11.65 -1.61 7.70
C LEU A 177 -10.56 -0.61 7.30
N ILE A 178 -10.93 0.40 6.50
CA ILE A 178 -10.01 1.46 6.06
C ILE A 178 -9.56 2.29 7.27
N SER A 179 -10.48 2.71 8.15
CA SER A 179 -10.14 3.45 9.37
C SER A 179 -9.06 2.76 10.21
N VAL A 180 -9.15 1.44 10.39
CA VAL A 180 -8.12 0.67 11.13
C VAL A 180 -6.80 0.59 10.36
N ARG A 181 -6.84 0.39 9.04
CA ARG A 181 -5.63 0.33 8.19
C ARG A 181 -4.81 1.62 8.27
N ILE A 182 -5.50 2.76 8.10
CA ILE A 182 -4.88 4.09 8.01
C ILE A 182 -4.71 4.73 9.39
N LYS A 183 -5.25 4.08 10.43
CA LYS A 183 -5.21 4.51 11.84
C LYS A 183 -5.97 5.82 12.08
N ASP A 184 -7.02 6.06 11.31
CA ASP A 184 -7.93 7.16 11.49
C ASP A 184 -9.18 6.70 12.24
N TYR A 185 -9.19 6.96 13.54
CA TYR A 185 -10.28 6.62 14.45
C TYR A 185 -11.28 7.76 14.66
N ASN A 186 -11.23 8.81 13.84
CA ASN A 186 -12.22 9.89 13.91
C ASN A 186 -13.63 9.33 13.68
N ASN A 187 -14.54 9.64 14.60
CA ASN A 187 -15.93 9.17 14.63
C ASN A 187 -16.08 7.63 14.52
N PHE A 188 -15.05 6.86 14.92
CA PHE A 188 -15.04 5.41 14.73
C PHE A 188 -16.18 4.70 15.48
N GLU A 189 -16.53 5.14 16.70
CA GLU A 189 -17.69 4.61 17.44
C GLU A 189 -19.00 4.82 16.65
N SER A 190 -19.18 5.99 16.03
CA SER A 190 -20.33 6.28 15.17
C SER A 190 -20.37 5.34 13.97
N LYS A 191 -19.23 5.17 13.27
CA LYS A 191 -19.13 4.26 12.12
C LYS A 191 -19.53 2.83 12.47
N VAL A 192 -19.11 2.34 13.65
CA VAL A 192 -19.49 1.00 14.12
C VAL A 192 -20.99 0.91 14.42
N LYS A 193 -21.58 1.92 15.08
CA LYS A 193 -23.04 1.99 15.30
C LYS A 193 -23.82 2.07 14.00
N ASP A 194 -23.32 2.82 13.02
CA ASP A 194 -23.97 2.99 11.72
C ASP A 194 -23.99 1.67 10.92
N LEU A 195 -22.91 0.88 11.01
CA LEU A 195 -22.87 -0.49 10.47
C LEU A 195 -23.89 -1.38 11.18
N ASP A 196 -23.91 -1.39 12.51
CA ASP A 196 -24.83 -2.23 13.30
C ASP A 196 -26.31 -1.91 12.99
N ASN A 197 -26.65 -0.62 12.90
CA ASN A 197 -27.97 -0.16 12.48
C ASN A 197 -28.30 -0.62 11.05
N SER A 198 -27.34 -0.51 10.12
CA SER A 198 -27.52 -0.95 8.72
C SER A 198 -27.76 -2.47 8.64
N ILE A 199 -27.04 -3.25 9.44
CA ILE A 199 -27.24 -4.71 9.56
C ILE A 199 -28.68 -5.02 9.98
N ASN A 200 -29.17 -4.37 11.04
CA ASN A 200 -30.50 -4.62 11.58
C ASN A 200 -31.61 -4.23 10.59
N ASN A 201 -31.46 -3.09 9.92
CA ASN A 201 -32.44 -2.60 8.95
C ASN A 201 -32.48 -3.44 7.67
N ASN A 202 -31.33 -3.90 7.19
CA ASN A 202 -31.23 -4.46 5.84
C ASN A 202 -31.30 -5.99 5.83
N ARG A 203 -31.01 -6.68 6.95
CA ARG A 203 -30.92 -8.16 7.03
C ARG A 203 -32.09 -8.91 6.42
N ASN A 204 -33.31 -8.46 6.67
CA ASN A 204 -34.52 -9.17 6.24
C ASN A 204 -34.86 -8.94 4.77
N LEU A 205 -34.14 -8.06 4.09
CA LEU A 205 -34.27 -7.81 2.65
C LEU A 205 -33.48 -8.83 1.82
N PHE A 206 -32.66 -9.68 2.44
CA PHE A 206 -31.77 -10.63 1.75
C PHE A 206 -32.36 -12.04 1.68
N PRO A 207 -32.18 -12.75 0.55
CA PRO A 207 -32.48 -14.16 0.46
C PRO A 207 -31.74 -14.98 1.52
N ASN A 208 -32.43 -15.95 2.14
CA ASN A 208 -31.88 -16.77 3.23
C ASN A 208 -30.52 -17.42 2.89
N LYS A 209 -30.33 -17.83 1.63
CA LYS A 209 -29.07 -18.40 1.10
C LYS A 209 -27.86 -17.52 1.39
N TYR A 210 -27.98 -16.21 1.18
CA TYR A 210 -26.87 -15.25 1.36
C TYR A 210 -26.90 -14.61 2.74
N LYS A 211 -28.11 -14.36 3.28
CA LYS A 211 -28.31 -13.79 4.61
C LYS A 211 -27.53 -14.55 5.69
N THR A 212 -27.61 -15.88 5.68
CA THR A 212 -26.97 -16.76 6.67
C THR A 212 -25.44 -16.83 6.55
N LYS A 213 -24.87 -16.29 5.47
CA LYS A 213 -23.42 -16.24 5.22
C LYS A 213 -22.84 -14.84 5.43
N ILE A 214 -23.53 -13.80 4.99
CA ILE A 214 -23.03 -12.42 5.03
C ILE A 214 -23.20 -11.80 6.42
N PHE A 215 -24.41 -11.84 6.99
CA PHE A 215 -24.70 -11.06 8.20
C PHE A 215 -23.98 -11.51 9.47
N PRO A 216 -23.73 -12.81 9.71
CA PRO A 216 -22.91 -13.22 10.85
C PRO A 216 -21.49 -12.63 10.82
N LEU A 217 -20.88 -12.53 9.63
CA LEU A 217 -19.55 -11.94 9.47
C LEU A 217 -19.57 -10.42 9.71
N LEU A 218 -20.64 -9.74 9.29
CA LEU A 218 -20.84 -8.32 9.56
C LEU A 218 -21.05 -8.04 11.06
N GLU A 219 -21.78 -8.90 11.77
CA GLU A 219 -21.89 -8.84 13.24
C GLU A 219 -20.54 -9.07 13.93
N GLU A 220 -19.74 -10.03 13.45
CA GLU A 220 -18.38 -10.25 13.95
C GLU A 220 -17.49 -9.03 13.74
N ILE A 221 -17.59 -8.35 12.59
CA ILE A 221 -16.89 -7.07 12.33
C ILE A 221 -17.28 -6.02 13.39
N VAL A 222 -18.57 -5.87 13.70
CA VAL A 222 -19.04 -4.96 14.76
C VAL A 222 -18.43 -5.34 16.12
N ASN A 223 -18.46 -6.63 16.48
CA ASN A 223 -17.91 -7.13 17.74
C ASN A 223 -16.40 -6.89 17.86
N ILE A 224 -15.63 -7.22 16.83
CA ILE A 224 -14.18 -7.00 16.79
C ILE A 224 -13.86 -5.50 16.86
N SER A 225 -14.65 -4.66 16.19
CA SER A 225 -14.46 -3.20 16.19
C SER A 225 -14.79 -2.57 17.54
N ASN A 226 -15.79 -3.09 18.26
CA ASN A 226 -16.09 -2.72 19.64
C ASN A 226 -14.98 -3.18 20.60
N GLN A 227 -14.44 -4.38 20.40
CA GLN A 227 -13.32 -4.88 21.19
C GLN A 227 -12.07 -4.00 21.01
N LEU A 228 -11.74 -3.63 19.76
CA LEU A 228 -10.63 -2.73 19.44
C LEU A 228 -10.72 -1.38 20.18
N GLN A 229 -11.93 -0.83 20.32
CA GLN A 229 -12.16 0.45 20.99
C GLN A 229 -12.10 0.35 22.51
N ASN A 230 -12.80 -0.64 23.07
CA ASN A 230 -13.10 -0.67 24.50
C ASN A 230 -12.08 -1.47 25.30
N ASN A 231 -11.60 -2.59 24.76
CA ASN A 231 -10.67 -3.48 25.46
C ASN A 231 -9.84 -4.29 24.45
N PRO A 232 -8.86 -3.65 23.78
CA PRO A 232 -8.08 -4.32 22.76
C PRO A 232 -7.24 -5.45 23.37
N SER A 233 -7.39 -6.66 22.82
CA SER A 233 -6.59 -7.82 23.18
C SER A 233 -5.67 -8.18 22.03
N LEU A 234 -4.39 -8.37 22.34
CA LEU A 234 -3.34 -8.63 21.36
C LEU A 234 -2.61 -9.92 21.74
N PRO A 235 -2.47 -10.89 20.83
CA PRO A 235 -1.60 -12.04 21.07
C PRO A 235 -0.14 -11.57 21.19
N LYS A 236 0.66 -12.30 21.99
CA LYS A 236 2.04 -11.89 22.36
C LYS A 236 2.94 -11.75 21.13
N GLU A 237 2.73 -12.59 20.13
CA GLU A 237 3.45 -12.60 18.86
C GLU A 237 3.24 -11.32 18.03
N TYR A 238 2.15 -10.59 18.28
CA TYR A 238 1.84 -9.33 17.58
C TYR A 238 2.16 -8.07 18.38
N PHE A 239 2.70 -8.16 19.60
CA PHE A 239 3.03 -7.00 20.44
C PHE A 239 3.94 -5.98 19.75
N LEU A 240 4.95 -6.42 19.01
CA LEU A 240 5.87 -5.54 18.28
C LEU A 240 5.25 -4.94 17.00
N TYR A 241 4.27 -5.63 16.43
CA TYR A 241 3.51 -5.15 15.29
C TYR A 241 2.52 -4.06 15.70
N GLY A 242 1.95 -4.18 16.90
CA GLY A 242 1.00 -3.23 17.49
C GLY A 242 -0.45 -3.53 17.11
N LYS A 243 -1.37 -2.90 17.85
CA LYS A 243 -2.82 -3.20 17.75
C LYS A 243 -3.36 -3.04 16.33
N ASP A 244 -3.03 -1.96 15.63
CA ASP A 244 -3.61 -1.67 14.32
C ASP A 244 -3.21 -2.73 13.28
N TYR A 245 -1.97 -3.25 13.38
CA TYR A 245 -1.50 -4.32 12.50
C TYR A 245 -2.28 -5.60 12.74
N TYR A 246 -2.42 -6.01 13.99
CA TYR A 246 -3.16 -7.22 14.33
C TYR A 246 -4.64 -7.11 13.96
N TYR A 247 -5.31 -6.04 14.38
CA TYR A 247 -6.73 -5.88 14.12
C TYR A 247 -7.03 -5.78 12.63
N TYR A 248 -6.22 -5.07 11.85
CA TYR A 248 -6.37 -5.04 10.40
C TYR A 248 -6.02 -6.40 9.76
N ASN A 249 -4.75 -6.83 9.84
CA ASN A 249 -4.23 -7.95 9.05
C ASN A 249 -4.71 -9.33 9.54
N ILE A 250 -5.23 -9.44 10.76
CA ILE A 250 -5.60 -10.73 11.36
C ILE A 250 -7.09 -10.73 11.72
N ALA A 251 -7.52 -9.83 12.61
CA ALA A 251 -8.84 -9.95 13.21
C ALA A 251 -9.98 -9.54 12.27
N LEU A 252 -9.81 -8.46 11.50
CA LEU A 252 -10.85 -7.91 10.64
C LEU A 252 -10.80 -8.48 9.23
N ILE A 253 -9.66 -8.39 8.54
CA ILE A 253 -9.58 -8.63 7.08
C ILE A 253 -10.04 -10.03 6.67
N ASP A 254 -9.95 -11.02 7.56
CA ASP A 254 -10.44 -12.38 7.34
C ASP A 254 -11.98 -12.43 7.19
N LYS A 255 -12.72 -11.53 7.84
CA LYS A 255 -14.18 -11.37 7.69
C LYS A 255 -14.57 -10.62 6.42
N TYR A 256 -13.64 -9.96 5.75
CA TYR A 256 -13.88 -9.27 4.48
C TYR A 256 -13.53 -10.17 3.30
N ASN A 257 -12.32 -10.74 3.30
CA ASN A 257 -11.73 -11.45 2.17
C ASN A 257 -12.06 -12.95 2.13
N ARG A 258 -12.11 -13.57 0.94
CA ARG A 258 -12.55 -14.97 0.75
C ARG A 258 -11.76 -15.97 1.59
N TYR A 259 -10.45 -15.80 1.72
CA TYR A 259 -9.59 -16.76 2.42
C TYR A 259 -9.89 -16.90 3.92
N GLY A 260 -10.65 -15.98 4.51
CA GLY A 260 -10.98 -15.95 5.94
C GLY A 260 -12.46 -16.21 6.26
N ASN A 261 -13.23 -16.72 5.28
CA ASN A 261 -14.69 -16.79 5.24
C ASN A 261 -15.39 -15.48 4.86
N GLY A 262 -14.69 -14.50 4.29
CA GLY A 262 -15.17 -13.14 4.23
C GLY A 262 -16.43 -12.88 3.39
N PHE A 263 -17.20 -11.87 3.82
CA PHE A 263 -18.54 -11.61 3.28
C PHE A 263 -18.52 -11.10 1.83
N ILE A 264 -17.40 -10.55 1.35
CA ILE A 264 -17.27 -9.97 0.01
C ILE A 264 -17.46 -11.06 -1.06
N TYR A 265 -16.95 -12.26 -0.83
CA TYR A 265 -17.16 -13.39 -1.73
C TYR A 265 -18.66 -13.72 -1.89
N PHE A 266 -19.38 -13.83 -0.78
CA PHE A 266 -20.81 -14.11 -0.80
C PHE A 266 -21.62 -12.95 -1.38
N LEU A 267 -21.21 -11.71 -1.12
CA LEU A 267 -21.79 -10.52 -1.72
C LEU A 267 -21.63 -10.54 -3.23
N ASN A 268 -20.45 -10.82 -3.75
CA ASN A 268 -20.21 -10.89 -5.19
C ASN A 268 -21.07 -11.97 -5.86
N ASN A 269 -21.20 -13.14 -5.21
CA ASN A 269 -22.09 -14.20 -5.71
C ASN A 269 -23.56 -13.79 -5.70
N TYR A 270 -24.01 -13.05 -4.68
CA TYR A 270 -25.35 -12.48 -4.63
C TYR A 270 -25.58 -11.47 -5.76
N LEU A 271 -24.67 -10.51 -5.93
CA LEU A 271 -24.77 -9.49 -6.98
C LEU A 271 -24.90 -10.12 -8.37
N VAL A 272 -24.12 -11.17 -8.64
CA VAL A 272 -24.18 -11.91 -9.90
C VAL A 272 -25.48 -12.72 -10.01
N SER A 273 -25.89 -13.47 -8.96
CA SER A 273 -27.08 -14.34 -9.06
C SER A 273 -28.38 -13.57 -9.22
N GLU A 274 -28.47 -12.39 -8.62
CA GLU A 274 -29.65 -11.52 -8.73
C GLU A 274 -29.58 -10.58 -9.95
N ASN A 275 -28.55 -10.71 -10.81
CA ASN A 275 -28.31 -9.83 -11.95
C ASN A 275 -28.31 -8.33 -11.59
N ILE A 276 -27.78 -7.97 -10.42
CA ILE A 276 -27.69 -6.59 -9.98
C ILE A 276 -26.62 -5.89 -10.83
N ASN A 277 -27.00 -4.78 -11.47
CA ASN A 277 -26.17 -4.08 -12.44
C ASN A 277 -25.11 -3.17 -11.77
N VAL A 278 -24.27 -3.76 -10.91
CA VAL A 278 -23.14 -3.10 -10.25
C VAL A 278 -21.87 -3.94 -10.40
N LEU A 279 -20.71 -3.32 -10.20
CA LEU A 279 -19.45 -4.05 -10.18
C LEU A 279 -19.40 -5.01 -8.98
N LYS A 280 -18.71 -6.13 -9.17
CA LYS A 280 -18.20 -6.92 -8.06
C LYS A 280 -17.36 -6.03 -7.13
N ARG A 281 -17.36 -6.40 -5.85
CA ARG A 281 -16.65 -5.72 -4.78
C ARG A 281 -15.23 -6.25 -4.62
N PHE A 282 -14.33 -5.30 -4.40
CA PHE A 282 -12.91 -5.52 -4.15
C PHE A 282 -12.68 -6.09 -2.76
N GLU A 283 -11.77 -7.05 -2.69
CA GLU A 283 -11.09 -7.52 -1.48
C GLU A 283 -9.83 -6.70 -1.24
N TYR A 284 -9.34 -6.66 0.00
CA TYR A 284 -8.28 -5.73 0.41
C TYR A 284 -6.98 -6.45 0.75
N PRO A 285 -5.80 -5.97 0.33
CA PRO A 285 -4.53 -6.61 0.63
C PRO A 285 -4.12 -6.36 2.08
N HIS A 286 -3.51 -7.35 2.71
CA HIS A 286 -2.70 -7.13 3.90
C HIS A 286 -1.69 -6.01 3.65
N TYR A 287 -1.28 -5.29 4.71
CA TYR A 287 -0.05 -4.51 4.61
C TYR A 287 1.08 -5.24 5.33
N TYR A 288 2.27 -5.17 4.75
CA TYR A 288 3.45 -5.79 5.34
C TYR A 288 4.20 -4.79 6.23
N LYS A 289 4.66 -5.24 7.39
CA LYS A 289 5.45 -4.43 8.32
C LYS A 289 6.67 -5.24 8.76
N VAL A 290 7.84 -4.62 8.65
CA VAL A 290 9.08 -5.15 9.19
C VAL A 290 9.25 -4.71 10.64
N ILE A 291 9.63 -5.66 11.50
CA ILE A 291 10.02 -5.44 12.89
C ILE A 291 11.53 -5.37 12.98
N TYR A 292 12.04 -4.24 13.49
CA TYR A 292 13.46 -3.98 13.69
C TYR A 292 13.90 -4.22 15.12
N PRO A 293 15.12 -4.73 15.33
CA PRO A 293 15.71 -4.87 16.64
C PRO A 293 16.13 -3.51 17.19
N ARG A 294 16.14 -3.34 18.51
CA ARG A 294 16.42 -2.02 19.10
C ARG A 294 17.85 -1.57 18.81
N LYS A 295 18.79 -2.52 18.68
CA LYS A 295 20.20 -2.23 18.38
C LYS A 295 20.51 -2.00 16.89
N LEU A 296 19.59 -2.32 15.98
CA LEU A 296 19.61 -1.78 14.62
C LEU A 296 18.49 -0.74 14.51
N GLU A 297 18.76 0.49 14.96
CA GLU A 297 17.98 1.61 14.44
C GLU A 297 18.00 1.54 12.91
N LYS A 298 16.86 1.78 12.26
CA LYS A 298 16.77 1.82 10.80
C LYS A 298 17.79 2.84 10.32
N GLU A 299 18.95 2.38 9.84
CA GLU A 299 20.00 3.27 9.36
C GLU A 299 19.46 3.98 8.12
N VAL A 300 18.96 5.21 8.32
CA VAL A 300 18.54 6.07 7.24
C VAL A 300 19.80 6.45 6.48
N LYS A 301 20.05 5.75 5.37
CA LYS A 301 21.23 5.97 4.52
C LYS A 301 21.31 7.46 4.16
N ILE A 302 22.49 8.04 4.38
CA ILE A 302 22.78 9.39 3.91
C ILE A 302 23.00 9.30 2.41
N ILE A 303 22.10 9.92 1.65
CA ILE A 303 22.13 9.92 0.20
C ILE A 303 22.95 11.12 -0.26
N GLU A 304 23.98 10.83 -1.03
CA GLU A 304 24.82 11.83 -1.67
C GLU A 304 24.62 11.76 -3.19
N SER A 305 24.59 12.93 -3.83
CA SER A 305 24.58 13.04 -5.29
C SER A 305 25.99 12.91 -5.86
N ASN A 306 26.06 12.36 -7.07
CA ASN A 306 27.27 12.33 -7.87
C ASN A 306 27.57 13.71 -8.50
N LEU A 307 26.56 14.57 -8.63
CA LEU A 307 26.70 15.95 -9.13
C LEU A 307 27.04 16.87 -7.96
N LYS A 308 28.28 17.38 -7.92
CA LYS A 308 28.80 18.20 -6.79
C LYS A 308 28.62 19.70 -6.95
N ASN A 309 28.54 20.20 -8.18
CA ASN A 309 28.43 21.64 -8.44
C ASN A 309 27.35 21.89 -9.48
N ILE A 310 26.15 22.25 -9.00
CA ILE A 310 24.98 22.47 -9.84
C ILE A 310 24.82 23.98 -10.02
N SER A 311 25.06 24.48 -11.24
CA SER A 311 24.99 25.91 -11.56
C SER A 311 23.57 26.40 -11.84
N SER A 312 22.69 25.53 -12.34
CA SER A 312 21.31 25.85 -12.71
C SER A 312 20.34 24.76 -12.28
N LEU A 313 19.09 25.16 -11.99
CA LEU A 313 18.02 24.23 -11.65
C LEU A 313 17.44 23.64 -12.95
N PRO A 314 17.05 22.34 -12.96
CA PRO A 314 16.44 21.73 -14.12
C PRO A 314 15.10 22.40 -14.43
N LYS A 315 14.83 22.58 -15.73
CA LYS A 315 13.53 23.04 -16.23
C LYS A 315 12.62 21.89 -16.67
N GLU A 316 13.18 20.68 -16.76
CA GLU A 316 12.51 19.50 -17.27
C GLU A 316 13.06 18.23 -16.62
N LEU A 317 12.20 17.23 -16.40
CA LEU A 317 12.55 15.90 -15.91
C LEU A 317 11.60 14.86 -16.51
N LYS A 318 12.14 13.81 -17.16
CA LYS A 318 11.35 12.77 -17.85
C LYS A 318 10.25 13.37 -18.76
N ASN A 319 10.60 14.32 -19.62
CA ASN A 319 9.67 14.97 -20.55
C ASN A 319 8.54 15.79 -19.89
N ARG A 320 8.69 16.14 -18.60
CA ARG A 320 7.74 17.00 -17.88
C ARG A 320 8.40 18.29 -17.45
N LYS A 321 7.63 19.38 -17.57
CA LYS A 321 8.07 20.70 -17.11
C LYS A 321 8.30 20.65 -15.59
N VAL A 322 9.44 21.17 -15.16
CA VAL A 322 9.75 21.34 -13.74
C VAL A 322 9.38 22.76 -13.33
N GLU A 323 8.39 22.87 -12.45
CA GLU A 323 7.97 24.12 -11.85
C GLU A 323 8.83 24.45 -10.64
N TYR A 324 9.20 25.72 -10.54
CA TYR A 324 10.03 26.23 -9.47
C TYR A 324 9.37 27.49 -8.90
N ASP A 325 8.92 27.40 -7.65
CA ASP A 325 8.45 28.54 -6.88
C ASP A 325 9.60 29.07 -6.00
N SER A 326 10.14 30.23 -6.36
CA SER A 326 11.20 30.88 -5.59
C SER A 326 10.78 31.29 -4.16
N LYS A 327 9.48 31.22 -3.83
CA LYS A 327 8.98 31.45 -2.47
C LYS A 327 9.05 30.20 -1.59
N LYS A 328 9.21 29.00 -2.17
CA LYS A 328 9.22 27.72 -1.44
C LYS A 328 10.63 27.20 -1.12
N ILE A 329 11.66 28.05 -1.13
CA ILE A 329 13.04 27.64 -0.79
C ILE A 329 13.14 27.29 0.70
N ILE A 330 13.76 26.16 1.02
CA ILE A 330 14.03 25.80 2.43
C ILE A 330 15.48 26.06 2.80
N SER A 331 15.68 26.64 3.98
CA SER A 331 16.99 26.77 4.63
C SER A 331 17.20 25.65 5.63
N VAL A 332 18.43 25.15 5.76
CA VAL A 332 18.81 24.07 6.67
C VAL A 332 20.09 24.41 7.44
N ASP A 333 20.18 23.93 8.68
CA ASP A 333 21.28 24.27 9.61
C ASP A 333 22.58 23.49 9.32
N SER A 334 22.51 22.43 8.50
CA SER A 334 23.63 21.52 8.25
C SER A 334 23.65 21.04 6.81
N ASN A 335 24.83 20.64 6.33
CA ASN A 335 25.00 19.99 5.04
C ASN A 335 24.45 18.56 5.02
N VAL A 336 24.10 17.97 6.18
CA VAL A 336 23.32 16.72 6.26
C VAL A 336 21.94 17.05 6.81
N VAL A 337 20.92 16.93 5.96
CA VAL A 337 19.53 17.24 6.32
C VAL A 337 18.70 15.96 6.42
N SER A 338 17.87 15.87 7.45
CA SER A 338 16.84 14.82 7.57
C SER A 338 15.51 15.38 7.07
N LEU A 339 14.87 14.64 6.17
CA LEU A 339 13.61 15.01 5.53
C LEU A 339 12.60 13.88 5.71
N LEU A 340 11.35 14.25 5.95
CA LEU A 340 10.23 13.33 6.08
C LEU A 340 9.17 13.66 5.03
N LEU A 341 8.94 12.73 4.12
CA LEU A 341 7.94 12.83 3.06
C LEU A 341 6.64 12.20 3.49
N TYR A 342 5.51 12.87 3.29
CA TYR A 342 4.19 12.32 3.59
C TYR A 342 3.13 12.89 2.63
N ASP A 343 2.02 12.19 2.47
CA ASP A 343 0.85 12.72 1.77
C ASP A 343 0.17 13.80 2.62
N ASN A 344 -0.02 14.99 2.06
CA ASN A 344 -0.54 16.17 2.74
C ASN A 344 -2.05 16.37 2.54
N LYS A 345 -2.75 15.49 1.81
CA LYS A 345 -4.20 15.56 1.63
C LYS A 345 -4.91 14.29 2.07
N ILE A 346 -5.28 13.45 1.12
CA ILE A 346 -6.19 12.32 1.26
C ILE A 346 -5.55 11.15 0.53
N GLN A 347 -5.57 10.01 1.21
CA GLN A 347 -5.19 8.72 0.67
C GLN A 347 -6.09 8.33 -0.50
N ASP A 348 -5.60 8.53 -1.72
CA ASP A 348 -6.37 8.42 -2.94
C ASP A 348 -5.64 7.63 -4.05
N GLY A 349 -4.55 6.96 -3.68
CA GLY A 349 -3.73 6.11 -4.53
C GLY A 349 -2.51 6.80 -5.09
N ASP A 350 -2.01 7.86 -4.45
CA ASP A 350 -0.88 8.64 -4.93
C ASP A 350 0.45 7.85 -4.93
N ILE A 351 1.15 7.92 -6.06
CA ILE A 351 2.45 7.28 -6.30
C ILE A 351 3.40 8.30 -6.90
N VAL A 352 4.54 8.47 -6.24
CA VAL A 352 5.52 9.50 -6.59
C VAL A 352 6.93 8.93 -6.68
N SER A 353 7.80 9.65 -7.37
CA SER A 353 9.23 9.44 -7.43
C SER A 353 9.94 10.71 -6.96
N ILE A 354 11.03 10.54 -6.22
CA ILE A 354 11.80 11.64 -5.64
C ILE A 354 13.20 11.66 -6.26
N ASN A 355 13.56 12.77 -6.88
CA ASN A 355 14.87 12.99 -7.46
C ASN A 355 15.64 14.05 -6.67
N PHE A 356 16.85 13.76 -6.22
CA PHE A 356 17.73 14.73 -5.59
C PHE A 356 18.97 14.94 -6.43
N ASN A 357 19.18 16.18 -6.87
CA ASN A 357 20.36 16.56 -7.64
C ASN A 357 20.63 15.59 -8.81
N GLY A 358 19.60 15.24 -9.57
CA GLY A 358 19.65 14.32 -10.71
C GLY A 358 19.54 12.84 -10.36
N LYS A 359 19.69 12.45 -9.09
CA LYS A 359 19.67 11.05 -8.63
C LYS A 359 18.30 10.67 -8.06
N TRP A 360 17.70 9.61 -8.58
CA TRP A 360 16.48 9.05 -8.01
C TRP A 360 16.75 8.45 -6.62
N ILE A 361 16.13 9.04 -5.59
CA ILE A 361 16.15 8.56 -4.21
C ILE A 361 15.11 7.47 -4.03
N TYR A 362 13.89 7.78 -4.46
CA TYR A 362 12.75 6.88 -4.45
C TYR A 362 12.15 6.85 -5.84
N GLN A 363 11.74 5.66 -6.27
CA GLN A 363 11.01 5.48 -7.51
C GLN A 363 9.76 4.66 -7.24
N ASN A 364 8.61 5.13 -7.72
CA ASN A 364 7.33 4.45 -7.54
C ASN A 364 7.06 4.12 -6.06
N ILE A 365 7.06 5.14 -5.20
CA ILE A 365 6.66 4.97 -3.80
C ILE A 365 5.23 5.45 -3.62
N SER A 366 4.44 4.67 -2.90
CA SER A 366 3.14 5.09 -2.40
C SER A 366 3.31 5.84 -1.07
N LEU A 367 2.55 6.92 -0.88
CA LEU A 367 2.52 7.70 0.36
C LEU A 367 1.30 7.39 1.25
N GLU A 368 0.56 6.34 0.89
CA GLU A 368 -0.72 5.91 1.49
C GLU A 368 -0.59 5.32 2.91
N THR A 369 0.61 5.09 3.42
CA THR A 369 0.78 4.39 4.72
C THR A 369 1.64 5.17 5.68
N LYS A 370 2.95 5.11 5.50
CA LYS A 370 3.93 5.70 6.40
C LYS A 370 4.71 6.81 5.72
N PRO A 371 4.95 7.93 6.42
CA PRO A 371 5.93 8.90 5.98
C PRO A 371 7.27 8.24 5.69
N LYS A 372 7.91 8.62 4.59
CA LYS A 372 9.22 8.10 4.18
C LYS A 372 10.30 9.08 4.65
N GLU A 373 11.14 8.62 5.58
CA GLU A 373 12.30 9.38 6.06
C GLU A 373 13.52 9.14 5.17
N PHE A 374 14.30 10.19 4.88
CA PHE A 374 15.58 10.08 4.21
C PHE A 374 16.53 11.21 4.64
N ARG A 375 17.84 10.93 4.58
CA ARG A 375 18.88 11.91 4.89
C ARG A 375 19.64 12.26 3.63
N LEU A 376 19.82 13.56 3.36
CA LEU A 376 20.56 14.05 2.20
C LEU A 376 21.83 14.73 2.63
N LYS A 377 22.93 14.40 1.96
CA LYS A 377 24.17 15.19 2.03
C LYS A 377 24.17 16.20 0.90
N LEU A 378 23.95 17.46 1.27
CA LEU A 378 23.93 18.61 0.38
C LEU A 378 25.34 18.94 -0.11
N ASN A 379 25.42 19.38 -1.36
CA ASN A 379 26.61 19.99 -1.91
C ASN A 379 26.92 21.28 -1.16
N LYS A 380 28.17 21.45 -0.73
CA LYS A 380 28.64 22.68 -0.05
C LYS A 380 28.66 23.90 -0.97
N THR A 381 28.72 23.66 -2.28
CA THR A 381 28.81 24.69 -3.33
C THR A 381 27.80 24.41 -4.43
N GLY A 382 27.33 25.46 -5.09
CA GLY A 382 26.27 25.34 -6.10
C GLY A 382 24.90 25.08 -5.46
N LYS A 383 23.92 24.75 -6.29
CA LYS A 383 22.53 24.54 -5.87
C LYS A 383 22.31 23.11 -5.36
N ASN A 384 21.33 22.96 -4.48
CA ASN A 384 20.77 21.66 -4.11
C ASN A 384 19.26 21.70 -4.33
N TYR A 385 18.70 20.62 -4.88
CA TYR A 385 17.28 20.56 -5.14
C TYR A 385 16.72 19.14 -5.03
N ILE A 386 15.45 19.07 -4.69
CA ILE A 386 14.61 17.89 -4.80
C ILE A 386 13.54 18.17 -5.86
N VAL A 387 13.29 17.21 -6.75
CA VAL A 387 12.12 17.21 -7.63
C VAL A 387 11.19 16.10 -7.18
N VAL A 388 9.92 16.47 -7.03
CA VAL A 388 8.82 15.55 -6.79
C VAL A 388 8.13 15.28 -8.13
N HIS A 389 8.04 14.01 -8.50
CA HIS A 389 7.52 13.56 -9.79
C HIS A 389 6.39 12.55 -9.60
N ALA A 390 5.17 12.90 -10.01
CA ALA A 390 4.01 12.03 -9.95
C ALA A 390 4.15 10.83 -10.93
N GLU A 391 4.12 9.59 -10.47
CA GLU A 391 4.04 8.42 -11.38
C GLU A 391 2.56 8.10 -11.74
N ASN A 392 1.62 8.52 -10.89
CA ASN A 392 0.19 8.68 -11.14
C ASN A 392 -0.34 9.90 -10.37
N VAL A 393 -1.64 10.19 -10.45
CA VAL A 393 -2.27 11.32 -9.75
C VAL A 393 -3.42 10.96 -8.83
N GLY A 394 -3.43 9.71 -8.37
CA GLY A 394 -4.50 9.19 -7.53
C GLY A 394 -5.88 9.41 -8.16
N TRP A 395 -6.85 9.68 -7.29
CA TRP A 395 -8.21 10.06 -7.69
C TRP A 395 -8.37 11.58 -7.86
N MET A 396 -7.69 12.38 -7.04
CA MET A 396 -7.84 13.83 -6.90
C MET A 396 -6.52 14.56 -7.23
N PRO A 397 -6.26 14.85 -8.52
CA PRO A 397 -5.07 15.59 -8.94
C PRO A 397 -5.06 17.04 -8.42
N PRO A 398 -3.86 17.66 -8.25
CA PRO A 398 -2.53 17.05 -8.32
C PRO A 398 -2.15 16.38 -6.99
N ASN A 399 -1.17 15.46 -7.03
CA ASN A 399 -0.59 14.87 -5.82
C ASN A 399 -0.05 16.00 -4.96
N THR A 400 -0.32 15.96 -3.66
CA THR A 400 0.07 17.03 -2.73
C THR A 400 0.94 16.46 -1.63
N ILE A 401 2.21 16.81 -1.68
CA ILE A 401 3.26 16.11 -0.94
C ILE A 401 3.87 17.05 0.08
N GLY A 402 3.78 16.67 1.34
CA GLY A 402 4.39 17.38 2.46
C GLY A 402 5.82 16.91 2.67
N ILE A 403 6.74 17.86 2.81
CA ILE A 403 8.11 17.61 3.28
C ILE A 403 8.28 18.32 4.61
N LYS A 404 8.46 17.53 5.66
CA LYS A 404 8.78 18.01 7.01
C LYS A 404 10.30 17.97 7.23
N TYR A 405 10.84 19.03 7.81
CA TYR A 405 12.27 19.21 8.09
C TYR A 405 12.47 20.03 9.38
N LYS A 406 13.71 20.07 9.90
CA LYS A 406 14.07 20.92 11.04
C LYS A 406 14.92 22.10 10.59
N TYR A 407 14.65 23.27 11.16
CA TYR A 407 15.42 24.50 10.95
C TYR A 407 15.40 25.34 12.23
N HIS A 408 16.59 25.72 12.73
CA HIS A 408 16.79 26.34 14.05
C HIS A 408 16.09 25.57 15.17
N GLY A 409 16.20 24.23 15.14
CA GLY A 409 15.56 23.33 16.11
C GLY A 409 14.03 23.25 16.03
N LYS A 410 13.37 24.00 15.14
CA LYS A 410 11.92 23.99 14.96
C LYS A 410 11.52 23.12 13.77
N ASP A 411 10.44 22.36 13.94
CA ASP A 411 9.81 21.64 12.84
C ASP A 411 9.20 22.63 11.83
N LYS A 412 9.46 22.39 10.55
CA LYS A 412 8.97 23.16 9.41
C LYS A 412 8.39 22.20 8.37
N THR A 413 7.45 22.69 7.58
CA THR A 413 6.81 21.95 6.51
C THR A 413 6.77 22.81 5.25
N VAL A 414 7.04 22.19 4.11
CA VAL A 414 6.75 22.74 2.78
C VAL A 414 5.88 21.75 2.02
N VAL A 415 4.97 22.27 1.19
CA VAL A 415 4.06 21.47 0.38
C VAL A 415 4.39 21.65 -1.09
N LEU A 416 4.59 20.53 -1.77
CA LEU A 416 4.85 20.44 -3.19
C LEU A 416 3.67 19.75 -3.90
N GLN A 417 3.49 20.06 -5.17
CA GLN A 417 2.45 19.54 -6.04
C GLN A 417 3.07 18.95 -7.29
N SER A 418 2.55 17.84 -7.79
CA SER A 418 2.98 17.29 -9.07
C SER A 418 1.83 16.58 -9.75
N ASP A 419 1.80 16.62 -11.08
CA ASP A 419 0.87 15.86 -11.89
C ASP A 419 1.57 15.17 -13.08
N LEU A 420 0.78 14.61 -14.01
CA LEU A 420 1.29 13.91 -15.19
C LEU A 420 1.93 14.84 -16.24
N ASN A 421 1.79 16.16 -16.10
CA ASN A 421 2.33 17.18 -16.99
C ASN A 421 3.49 17.96 -16.34
N THR A 422 3.43 18.18 -15.02
CA THR A 422 4.37 19.00 -14.26
C THR A 422 4.95 18.29 -13.04
N SER A 423 6.21 18.57 -12.76
CA SER A 423 6.89 18.20 -11.52
C SER A 423 7.25 19.47 -10.76
N GLU A 424 7.22 19.44 -9.42
CA GLU A 424 7.64 20.61 -8.63
C GLU A 424 9.02 20.40 -8.01
N LEU A 425 9.82 21.45 -8.05
CA LEU A 425 11.17 21.50 -7.50
C LEU A 425 11.21 22.32 -6.22
N LEU A 426 11.90 21.76 -5.23
CA LEU A 426 12.26 22.40 -3.97
C LEU A 426 13.76 22.67 -3.93
N GLU A 427 14.17 23.93 -3.84
CA GLU A 427 15.57 24.30 -3.62
C GLU A 427 15.90 24.25 -2.12
N LEU A 428 17.06 23.65 -1.79
CA LEU A 428 17.59 23.57 -0.43
C LEU A 428 18.85 24.43 -0.32
N LYS A 429 18.88 25.32 0.68
CA LYS A 429 20.04 26.17 0.97
C LYS A 429 20.59 25.85 2.34
N ILE A 430 21.91 25.67 2.41
CA ILE A 430 22.61 25.59 3.69
C ILE A 430 22.69 27.03 4.23
N ASP A 431 22.08 27.26 5.38
CA ASP A 431 22.27 28.51 6.12
C ASP A 431 23.51 28.35 7.00
N ASN A 432 24.53 29.19 6.79
CA ASN A 432 25.77 29.14 7.55
C ASN A 432 25.60 29.81 8.92
N PHE A 433 24.56 29.42 9.66
CA PHE A 433 24.34 29.91 11.01
C PHE A 433 25.48 29.42 11.90
N LYS A 434 26.29 30.36 12.40
CA LYS A 434 27.18 30.11 13.53
C LYS A 434 26.36 30.40 14.79
N PRO A 435 26.25 29.43 15.72
CA PRO A 435 25.49 29.59 16.96
C PRO A 435 25.99 30.75 17.81
#